data_AF-A0A7V8X5U7-F1
#
_entry.id   AF-A0A7V8X5U7-F1
#
_cell.length_a   1.000
_cell.length_b   1.000
_cell.length_c   1.000
_cell.angle_alpha   90.00
_cell.angle_beta   90.00
_cell.angle_gamma   90.00
#
_symmetry.space_group_name_H-M   'P 1'
#
loop_
_entity.id
_entity.type
_entity.pdbx_description
1 polymer ?
#
loop_
_entity_poly.entity_id
_entity_poly.type
_entity_poly.pdbx_seq_one_letter_code
_entity_poly.pdbx_strand_id
1 'polypeptide(L)' 'MKDAALTTGALGAALSGAGPSVIALVPPVRVTAVIKAFTETASRIGVTGVTRQLSPITTGVELRELAAPATR' A
#
# COMPACT_ATOMS: atom_id res chain seq x y z
N MET A 1 9.62 -7.64 -6.63
CA MET A 1 8.60 -7.28 -5.61
C MET A 1 7.75 -8.46 -5.17
N LYS A 2 7.06 -9.17 -6.08
CA LYS A 2 6.21 -10.33 -5.74
C LYS A 2 6.93 -11.34 -4.83
N ASP A 3 8.11 -11.81 -5.25
CA ASP A 3 8.85 -12.83 -4.48
C ASP A 3 9.25 -12.31 -3.10
N ALA A 4 9.72 -11.07 -3.01
CA ALA A 4 10.08 -10.43 -1.73
C ALA A 4 8.90 -10.34 -0.76
N ALA A 5 7.68 -10.08 -1.25
CA ALA A 5 6.49 -10.11 -0.39
C ALA A 5 6.18 -11.53 0.10
N LEU A 6 6.19 -12.51 -0.79
CA LEU A 6 5.84 -13.91 -0.47
C LEU A 6 6.83 -14.52 0.52
N THR A 7 8.13 -14.36 0.30
CA THR A 7 9.17 -14.87 1.21
C THR A 7 9.13 -14.22 2.59
N THR A 8 8.53 -13.04 2.70
CA THR A 8 8.39 -12.28 3.95
C THR A 8 7.03 -12.54 4.64
N GLY A 9 6.20 -13.41 4.07
CA GLY A 9 4.95 -13.85 4.68
C GLY A 9 3.70 -13.13 4.21
N ALA A 10 3.73 -12.46 3.06
CA ALA A 10 2.50 -12.06 2.37
C ALA A 10 1.74 -13.29 1.85
N LEU A 11 0.40 -13.24 1.87
CA LEU A 11 -0.47 -14.28 1.31
C LEU A 11 -0.47 -14.25 -0.23
N GLY A 12 -0.25 -13.07 -0.82
CA GLY A 12 -0.24 -12.87 -2.26
C GLY A 12 0.27 -11.47 -2.60
N ALA A 13 0.76 -11.31 -3.83
CA ALA A 13 1.17 -10.01 -4.37
C ALA A 13 0.96 -9.94 -5.88
N ALA A 14 0.55 -8.77 -6.38
CA ALA A 14 0.26 -8.52 -7.79
C ALA A 14 0.58 -7.07 -8.17
N LEU A 15 0.69 -6.81 -9.48
CA LEU A 15 0.59 -5.43 -9.99
C LEU A 15 -0.82 -4.89 -9.71
N SER A 16 -0.91 -3.64 -9.28
CA SER A 16 -2.18 -2.97 -9.05
C SER A 16 -2.57 -2.17 -10.29
N GLY A 17 -3.72 -2.51 -10.89
CA GLY A 17 -4.16 -1.91 -12.16
C GLY A 17 -3.18 -2.21 -13.29
N ALA A 18 -2.77 -1.18 -14.04
CA ALA A 18 -1.75 -1.28 -15.08
C ALA A 18 -0.30 -1.08 -14.54
N GLY A 19 -0.12 -0.95 -13.22
CA GLY A 19 1.14 -0.55 -12.61
C GLY A 19 1.33 0.97 -12.59
N PRO A 20 2.47 1.47 -12.06
CA PRO A 20 3.67 0.73 -11.61
C PRO A 20 3.58 0.19 -10.17
N SER A 21 2.47 0.42 -9.47
CA SER A 21 2.32 -0.01 -8.08
C SER A 21 2.15 -1.53 -7.95
N VAL A 22 2.70 -2.08 -6.87
CA VAL A 22 2.51 -3.46 -6.45
C VAL A 22 1.69 -3.46 -5.18
N ILE A 23 0.66 -4.31 -5.12
CA ILE A 23 -0.16 -4.53 -3.93
C ILE A 23 0.09 -5.93 -3.39
N ALA A 24 0.18 -6.06 -2.07
CA ALA A 24 0.32 -7.34 -1.38
C ALA A 24 -0.75 -7.48 -0.30
N LEU A 25 -1.32 -8.67 -0.19
CA LEU A 25 -2.21 -9.05 0.92
C LEU A 25 -1.33 -9.63 2.03
N VAL A 26 -1.31 -8.97 3.19
CA VAL A 26 -0.33 -9.26 4.25
C VAL A 26 -1.06 -9.49 5.59
N PRO A 27 -0.76 -10.58 6.31
CA PRO A 27 -1.24 -10.75 7.69
C PRO A 27 -0.74 -9.59 8.56
N PRO A 28 -1.53 -9.04 9.50
CA PRO A 28 -1.14 -7.86 10.29
C PRO A 28 0.25 -7.98 10.95
N VAL A 29 0.58 -9.15 11.47
CA VAL A 29 1.89 -9.46 12.10
C VAL A 29 3.09 -9.39 11.14
N ARG A 30 2.87 -9.44 9.82
CA ARG A 30 3.92 -9.40 8.78
C ARG A 30 4.08 -8.04 8.09
N VAL A 31 3.22 -7.06 8.38
CA VAL A 31 3.18 -5.77 7.66
C VAL A 31 4.55 -5.08 7.64
N THR A 32 5.15 -4.85 8.81
CA THR A 32 6.46 -4.17 8.91
C THR A 32 7.55 -4.89 8.12
N ALA A 33 7.55 -6.23 8.16
CA ALA A 33 8.53 -7.04 7.44
C ALA A 33 8.36 -6.89 5.91
N VAL A 34 7.13 -6.97 5.40
CA VAL A 34 6.85 -6.81 3.97
C VAL A 34 7.16 -5.40 3.49
N ILE A 35 6.87 -4.36 4.30
CA ILE A 35 7.25 -2.98 3.98
C ILE A 35 8.76 -2.85 3.81
N LYS A 36 9.54 -3.41 4.76
CA LYS A 36 11.01 -3.43 4.69
C LYS A 36 11.48 -4.15 3.43
N ALA A 37 10.91 -5.31 3.12
CA ALA A 37 11.26 -6.09 1.94
C ALA A 37 11.01 -5.34 0.62
N PHE A 38 9.90 -4.59 0.53
CA PHE A 38 9.62 -3.71 -0.62
C PHE A 38 10.64 -2.59 -0.73
N THR A 39 10.91 -1.87 0.35
CA THR A 39 11.88 -0.77 0.35
C THR A 39 13.30 -1.25 -0.02
N GLU A 40 13.75 -2.36 0.56
CA GLU A 40 15.05 -2.96 0.24
C GLU A 40 15.12 -3.47 -1.20
N THR A 41 14.05 -4.06 -1.71
CA THR A 41 13.99 -4.52 -3.10
C THR A 41 14.02 -3.33 -4.06
N ALA A 42 13.26 -2.26 -3.78
CA ALA A 42 13.22 -1.03 -4.58
C ALA A 42 14.61 -0.39 -4.66
N SER A 43 15.26 -0.24 -3.50
CA SER A 43 16.62 0.29 -3.41
C SER A 43 17.63 -0.53 -4.24
N ARG A 44 17.56 -1.87 -4.15
CA ARG A 44 18.46 -2.78 -4.88
C ARG A 44 18.32 -2.68 -6.39
N ILE A 45 17.12 -2.43 -6.90
CA ILE A 45 16.84 -2.31 -8.34
C ILE A 45 16.87 -0.84 -8.83
N GLY A 46 17.29 0.10 -7.99
CA GLY A 46 17.41 1.51 -8.35
C GLY A 46 16.07 2.21 -8.62
N VAL A 47 14.97 1.71 -8.06
CA VAL A 47 13.63 2.30 -8.23
C VAL A 47 13.27 3.14 -7.02
N THR A 48 12.95 4.41 -7.25
CA THR A 48 12.40 5.29 -6.21
C THR A 48 10.91 5.04 -6.06
N GLY A 49 10.42 4.98 -4.82
CA GLY A 49 9.00 4.77 -4.55
C GLY A 49 8.65 4.92 -3.08
N VAL A 50 7.36 4.86 -2.79
CA VAL A 50 6.82 4.88 -1.43
C VAL A 50 6.04 3.60 -1.15
N THR A 51 6.19 3.09 0.06
CA THR A 51 5.40 1.96 0.55
C THR A 51 4.38 2.47 1.55
N ARG A 52 3.12 2.07 1.40
CA ARG A 52 2.04 2.46 2.31
C ARG A 52 1.27 1.23 2.75
N GLN A 53 0.95 1.15 4.04
CA GLN A 53 -0.06 0.22 4.53
C GLN A 53 -1.44 0.78 4.19
N LEU A 54 -2.28 -0.04 3.56
CA LEU A 54 -3.66 0.30 3.22
C LEU A 54 -4.58 -0.70 3.91
N SER A 55 -5.68 -0.21 4.46
CA SER A 55 -6.79 -1.04 4.91
C SER A 55 -7.85 -1.08 3.79
N PRO A 56 -8.47 -2.23 3.51
CA PRO A 56 -9.63 -2.28 2.63
C PRO A 56 -10.71 -1.32 3.13
N ILE A 57 -11.22 -0.47 2.23
CA ILE A 57 -12.34 0.43 2.53
C ILE A 57 -13.62 -0.28 2.10
N THR A 58 -14.65 -0.25 2.94
CA THR A 58 -15.95 -0.89 2.68
C THR A 58 -17.01 0.11 2.22
N THR A 59 -16.66 1.38 2.11
CA THR A 59 -17.54 2.47 1.66
C THR A 59 -17.11 2.98 0.29
N GLY A 60 -18.11 3.42 -0.49
CA GLY A 60 -17.91 4.11 -1.75
C GLY A 60 -17.68 5.60 -1.56
N VAL A 61 -17.97 6.38 -2.60
CA VAL A 61 -17.91 7.84 -2.54
C VAL A 61 -18.97 8.37 -1.57
N GLU A 62 -18.57 9.28 -0.67
CA GLU A 62 -19.47 10.03 0.20
C GLU A 62 -19.46 11.51 -0.18
N LEU A 63 -20.64 12.11 -0.35
CA LEU A 63 -20.78 13.55 -0.58
C LEU A 63 -21.11 14.22 0.75
N ARG A 64 -20.36 15.27 1.11
CA ARG A 64 -20.56 16.05 2.33
C ARG A 64 -20.66 17.52 2.00
N GLU A 65 -21.64 18.20 2.59
CA GLU A 65 -21.74 19.66 2.52
C GLU A 65 -20.66 20.28 3.40
N LEU A 66 -19.84 21.17 2.83
CA LEU A 66 -18.87 21.94 3.60
C LEU A 66 -19.62 23.09 4.28
N ALA A 67 -19.69 23.09 5.61
CA ALA A 67 -20.21 24.23 6.34
C ALA A 67 -19.42 25.49 5.98
N ALA A 68 -20.13 26.57 5.62
CA ALA A 68 -19.49 27.85 5.33
C ALA A 68 -18.64 28.30 6.53
N PRO A 69 -17.43 28.83 6.32
CA PRO A 69 -16.63 29.37 7.42
C PRO A 69 -17.43 30.45 8.13
N ALA A 70 -17.55 30.33 9.46
CA ALA A 70 -18.22 31.34 10.27
C ALA A 70 -17.44 32.66 10.16
N THR A 71 -17.97 33.62 9.41
CA THR A 71 -17.48 35.00 9.39
C THR A 71 -17.73 35.62 10.77
N ARG A 72 -16.65 35.98 11.47
CA ARG A 72 -16.67 36.89 12.62
C ARG A 72 -16.09 38.22 12.20
#